data_AF-A0A7S2NKQ5-F1
#
_entry.id   AF-A0A7S2NKQ5-F1
#
_cell.length_a   1.000
_cell.length_b   1.000
_cell.length_c   1.000
_cell.angle_alpha   90.00
_cell.angle_beta   90.00
_cell.angle_gamma   90.00
#
_symmetry.space_group_name_H-M   'P 1'
#
loop_
_entity.id
_entity.type
_entity.pdbx_description
1 polymer ?
#
loop_
_entity_poly.entity_id
_entity_poly.type
_entity_poly.pdbx_seq_one_letter_code
_entity_poly.pdbx_strand_id
1 'polypeptide(L)'
;QAVGVLLFFELVFASVFVQVLSGSSLRVVFPGADERCLLAAAGGASLMLLAVPEDRLAWVSYAGLLAAATFAASLVASGASLGGEVPAAGVSLVKAGGAPVTVPILAASMMAHSELGPVYARMTHKEHFSKVCVGAFAAVSGFYLAIGVMGYLVYGNGVHSNLLDNVGFDAQGRPLPGVAWLQKLAAAMFFSKLQATQPFLIEPLARMIE
;
A
#
# COMPACT_ATOMS: atom_id res chain seq x y z
N GLN A 1 10.44 19.07 -21.13
CA GLN A 1 11.07 17.80 -21.57
C GLN A 1 11.59 17.00 -20.39
N ALA A 2 12.51 17.50 -19.56
CA ALA A 2 13.04 16.76 -18.40
C ALA A 2 11.96 16.31 -17.38
N VAL A 3 11.01 17.18 -17.02
CA VAL A 3 9.92 16.85 -16.08
C VAL A 3 9.03 15.73 -16.60
N GLY A 4 8.70 15.73 -17.89
CA GLY A 4 7.88 14.68 -18.51
C GLY A 4 8.60 13.33 -18.54
N VAL A 5 9.91 13.30 -18.81
CA VAL A 5 10.69 12.06 -18.77
C VAL A 5 10.77 11.50 -17.36
N LEU A 6 10.97 12.36 -16.34
CA LEU A 6 10.99 11.92 -14.94
C LEU A 6 9.64 11.33 -14.52
N LEU A 7 8.54 12.03 -14.84
CA LEU A 7 7.19 11.55 -14.55
C LEU A 7 6.87 10.24 -15.26
N PHE A 8 7.34 10.05 -16.49
CA PHE A 8 7.18 8.79 -17.22
C PHE A 8 7.84 7.63 -16.49
N PHE A 9 9.11 7.77 -16.12
CA PHE A 9 9.82 6.72 -15.38
C PHE A 9 9.22 6.47 -14.01
N GLU A 10 8.79 7.53 -13.31
CA GLU A 10 8.10 7.46 -12.03
C GLU A 10 6.83 6.59 -12.12
N LEU A 11 5.96 6.86 -13.09
CA LEU A 11 4.73 6.09 -13.31
C LEU A 11 5.02 4.64 -13.70
N VAL A 12 5.99 4.39 -14.58
CA VAL A 12 6.41 3.02 -14.95
C VAL A 12 6.89 2.23 -13.74
N PHE A 13 7.79 2.80 -12.93
CA PHE A 13 8.30 2.14 -11.74
C PHE A 13 7.21 1.93 -10.69
N ALA A 14 6.31 2.89 -10.50
CA ALA A 14 5.17 2.76 -9.61
C ALA A 14 4.24 1.61 -10.06
N SER A 15 3.89 1.53 -11.35
CA SER A 15 3.07 0.44 -11.89
C SER A 15 3.72 -0.93 -11.72
N VAL A 16 5.02 -1.05 -12.00
CA VAL A 16 5.78 -2.30 -11.78
C VAL A 16 5.81 -2.66 -10.30
N PHE A 17 6.03 -1.69 -9.41
CA PHE A 17 6.06 -1.92 -7.97
C PHE A 17 4.71 -2.41 -7.44
N VAL A 18 3.60 -1.77 -7.82
CA VAL A 18 2.23 -2.20 -7.47
C VAL A 18 1.95 -3.62 -7.98
N GLN A 19 2.50 -3.97 -9.15
CA GLN A 19 2.34 -5.30 -9.74
C GLN A 19 3.10 -6.38 -8.97
N VAL A 20 4.36 -6.11 -8.62
CA VAL A 20 5.18 -7.02 -7.81
C VAL A 20 4.55 -7.23 -6.43
N LEU A 21 4.10 -6.16 -5.78
CA LEU A 21 3.40 -6.26 -4.51
C LEU A 21 2.10 -7.06 -4.64
N SER A 22 1.31 -6.85 -5.70
CA SER A 22 0.09 -7.61 -5.96
C SER A 22 0.37 -9.12 -6.08
N GLY A 23 1.43 -9.51 -6.79
CA GLY A 23 1.87 -10.90 -6.89
C GLY A 23 2.25 -11.49 -5.53
N SER A 24 3.06 -10.76 -4.75
CA SER A 24 3.47 -11.21 -3.41
C SER A 24 2.29 -11.37 -2.45
N SER A 25 1.30 -10.47 -2.48
CA SER A 25 0.08 -10.58 -1.67
C SER A 25 -0.79 -11.75 -2.11
N LEU A 26 -0.95 -11.98 -3.41
CA LEU A 26 -1.67 -13.16 -3.90
C LEU A 26 -0.97 -14.46 -3.49
N ARG A 27 0.37 -14.48 -3.40
CA ARG A 27 1.12 -15.65 -2.94
C ARG A 27 0.81 -15.99 -1.48
N VAL A 28 0.53 -15.00 -0.63
CA VAL A 28 0.05 -15.23 0.74
C VAL A 28 -1.35 -15.86 0.75
N VAL A 29 -2.22 -15.44 -0.16
CA VAL A 29 -3.59 -15.98 -0.28
C VAL A 29 -3.58 -17.40 -0.86
N PHE A 30 -2.76 -17.63 -1.89
CA PHE A 30 -2.64 -18.87 -2.66
C PHE A 30 -1.20 -19.42 -2.63
N PRO A 31 -0.74 -19.94 -1.48
CA PRO A 31 0.66 -20.34 -1.30
C PRO A 31 1.11 -21.52 -2.19
N GLY A 32 0.17 -22.27 -2.78
CA GLY A 32 0.45 -23.38 -3.71
C GLY A 32 0.43 -23.00 -5.19
N ALA A 33 0.16 -21.74 -5.55
CA ALA A 33 0.12 -21.29 -6.94
C ALA A 33 1.49 -20.78 -7.40
N ASP A 34 1.79 -20.95 -8.69
CA ASP A 34 3.02 -20.44 -9.30
C ASP A 34 3.04 -18.90 -9.34
N GLU A 35 4.18 -18.31 -8.98
CA GLU A 35 4.32 -16.86 -8.84
C GLU A 35 4.11 -16.13 -10.18
N ARG A 36 4.53 -16.74 -11.30
CA ARG A 36 4.35 -16.15 -12.64
C ARG A 36 2.87 -16.12 -13.01
N CYS A 37 2.12 -17.16 -12.68
CA CYS A 37 0.67 -17.20 -12.88
C CYS A 37 -0.05 -16.15 -12.04
N LEU A 38 0.36 -15.95 -10.78
CA LEU A 38 -0.23 -14.92 -9.92
C LEU A 38 0.07 -13.50 -10.40
N LEU A 39 1.30 -13.24 -10.84
CA LEU A 39 1.68 -11.96 -11.46
C LEU A 39 0.91 -11.72 -12.76
N ALA A 40 0.75 -12.74 -13.60
CA ALA A 40 -0.04 -12.64 -14.82
C ALA A 40 -1.52 -12.39 -14.52
N ALA A 41 -2.09 -13.07 -13.51
CA ALA A 41 -3.47 -12.88 -13.09
C ALA A 41 -3.71 -11.46 -12.53
N ALA A 42 -2.79 -10.96 -11.70
CA ALA A 42 -2.82 -9.57 -11.22
C ALA A 42 -2.78 -8.59 -12.39
N GLY A 43 -1.98 -8.88 -13.43
CA GLY A 43 -1.82 -8.00 -14.58
C GLY A 43 -3.09 -7.98 -15.44
N GLY A 44 -3.68 -9.15 -15.66
CA GLY A 44 -4.99 -9.28 -16.27
C GLY A 44 -6.06 -8.50 -15.49
N ALA A 45 -6.09 -8.60 -14.16
CA ALA A 45 -7.00 -7.84 -13.33
C ALA A 45 -6.82 -6.31 -13.47
N SER A 46 -5.56 -5.85 -13.51
CA SER A 46 -5.24 -4.43 -13.74
C SER A 46 -5.74 -3.95 -15.11
N LEU A 47 -5.56 -4.76 -16.16
CA LEU A 47 -6.07 -4.44 -17.51
C LEU A 47 -7.60 -4.43 -17.57
N MET A 48 -8.27 -5.35 -16.88
CA MET A 48 -9.74 -5.35 -16.79
C MET A 48 -10.25 -4.11 -16.06
N LEU A 49 -9.53 -3.63 -15.04
CA LEU A 49 -9.90 -2.42 -14.31
C LEU A 49 -9.76 -1.14 -15.14
N LEU A 50 -8.93 -1.13 -16.19
CA LEU A 50 -8.90 -0.02 -17.15
C LEU A 50 -10.19 0.09 -17.97
N ALA A 51 -10.93 -1.01 -18.13
CA ALA A 51 -12.23 -0.99 -18.80
C ALA A 51 -13.36 -0.51 -17.88
N VAL A 52 -13.10 -0.29 -16.58
CA VAL A 52 -14.11 0.21 -15.64
C VAL A 52 -14.29 1.71 -15.86
N PRO A 53 -15.53 2.18 -16.05
CA PRO A 53 -15.77 3.59 -16.33
C PRO A 53 -15.41 4.48 -15.12
N GLU A 54 -14.96 5.70 -15.44
CA GLU A 54 -14.38 6.64 -14.48
C GLU A 54 -15.35 7.06 -13.37
N ASP A 55 -16.66 6.97 -13.61
CA ASP A 55 -17.73 7.25 -12.66
C ASP A 55 -17.76 6.26 -11.48
N ARG A 56 -17.19 5.06 -11.65
CA ARG A 56 -17.08 4.04 -10.60
C ARG A 56 -15.76 4.08 -9.85
N LEU A 57 -14.81 4.93 -10.24
CA LEU A 57 -13.53 5.07 -9.55
C LEU A 57 -13.67 5.55 -8.10
N ALA A 58 -14.72 6.32 -7.79
CA ALA A 58 -15.02 6.70 -6.41
C ALA A 58 -15.29 5.46 -5.53
N TRP A 59 -16.07 4.49 -6.02
CA TRP A 59 -16.33 3.23 -5.33
C TRP A 59 -15.07 2.39 -5.14
N VAL A 60 -14.21 2.37 -6.17
CA VAL A 60 -12.91 1.70 -6.14
C VAL A 60 -11.99 2.33 -5.08
N SER A 61 -11.98 3.66 -4.95
CA SER A 61 -11.28 4.38 -3.88
C SER A 61 -11.84 4.07 -2.48
N TYR A 62 -13.17 4.01 -2.32
CA TYR A 62 -13.77 3.61 -1.04
C TYR A 62 -13.38 2.17 -0.65
N ALA A 63 -13.35 1.25 -1.61
CA ALA A 63 -12.88 -0.11 -1.37
C ALA A 63 -11.39 -0.14 -0.95
N GLY A 64 -10.55 0.70 -1.57
CA GLY A 64 -9.15 0.86 -1.16
C GLY A 64 -8.98 1.39 0.26
N LEU A 65 -9.84 2.32 0.69
CA LEU A 65 -9.84 2.83 2.07
C LEU A 65 -10.26 1.74 3.07
N LEU A 66 -11.32 0.99 2.76
CA LEU A 66 -11.75 -0.15 3.58
C LEU A 66 -10.63 -1.19 3.69
N ALA A 67 -9.94 -1.49 2.60
CA ALA A 67 -8.80 -2.39 2.61
C ALA A 67 -7.66 -1.92 3.52
N ALA A 68 -7.32 -0.63 3.47
CA ALA A 68 -6.31 -0.05 4.35
C ALA A 68 -6.74 -0.11 5.83
N ALA A 69 -8.02 0.13 6.13
CA ALA A 69 -8.58 0.01 7.47
C ALA A 69 -8.57 -1.45 7.97
N THR A 70 -8.92 -2.41 7.12
CA THR A 70 -8.85 -3.85 7.45
C THR A 70 -7.41 -4.30 7.71
N PHE A 71 -6.45 -3.84 6.92
CA PHE A 71 -5.03 -4.10 7.17
C PHE A 71 -4.61 -3.54 8.54
N ALA A 72 -4.95 -2.30 8.84
CA ALA A 72 -4.67 -1.68 10.13
C ALA A 72 -5.29 -2.46 11.30
N ALA A 73 -6.57 -2.83 11.19
CA ALA A 73 -7.25 -3.62 12.21
C ALA A 73 -6.62 -5.02 12.40
N SER A 74 -6.22 -5.66 11.31
CA SER A 74 -5.54 -6.96 11.34
C SER A 74 -4.19 -6.88 12.06
N LEU A 75 -3.45 -5.79 11.82
CA LEU A 75 -2.19 -5.51 12.50
C LEU A 75 -2.39 -5.28 14.00
N VAL A 76 -3.38 -4.47 14.39
CA VAL A 76 -3.73 -4.24 15.81
C VAL A 76 -4.13 -5.55 16.48
N ALA A 77 -5.00 -6.34 15.86
CA ALA A 77 -5.46 -7.60 16.40
C ALA A 77 -4.31 -8.62 16.55
N SER A 78 -3.39 -8.66 15.59
CA SER A 78 -2.17 -9.49 15.68
C SER A 78 -1.28 -9.02 16.84
N GLY A 79 -1.08 -7.70 16.96
CA GLY A 79 -0.36 -7.08 18.06
C GLY A 79 -0.94 -7.40 19.43
N ALA A 80 -2.26 -7.28 19.59
CA ALA A 80 -2.96 -7.60 20.84
C ALA A 80 -2.92 -9.10 21.19
N SER A 81 -2.74 -9.97 20.20
CA SER A 81 -2.66 -11.42 20.39
C SER A 81 -1.26 -11.90 20.78
N LEU A 82 -0.25 -11.03 20.71
CA LEU A 82 1.10 -11.28 21.22
C LEU A 82 1.09 -11.11 22.74
N GLY A 83 0.64 -12.13 23.47
CA GLY A 83 0.51 -12.13 24.93
C GLY A 83 1.83 -12.14 25.74
N GLY A 84 2.84 -11.36 25.34
CA GLY A 84 4.17 -11.29 25.97
C GLY A 84 4.79 -9.87 26.04
N GLU A 85 6.09 -9.78 26.36
CA GLU A 85 6.83 -8.51 26.37
C GLU A 85 6.99 -7.96 24.94
N VAL A 86 6.20 -6.94 24.64
CA VAL A 86 6.25 -6.19 23.39
C VAL A 86 7.19 -4.99 23.57
N PRO A 87 8.18 -4.77 22.69
CA PRO A 87 8.49 -5.55 21.49
C PRO A 87 9.34 -6.79 21.76
N ALA A 88 8.98 -7.89 21.08
CA ALA A 88 9.65 -9.18 21.21
C ALA A 88 11.11 -9.24 20.67
N ALA A 89 11.57 -8.20 19.95
CA ALA A 89 12.93 -8.12 19.38
C ALA A 89 13.72 -6.86 19.80
N GLY A 90 13.32 -6.18 20.88
CA GLY A 90 13.94 -4.93 21.34
C GLY A 90 13.70 -3.73 20.41
N VAL A 91 13.90 -2.52 20.94
CA VAL A 91 13.71 -1.25 20.21
C VAL A 91 15.06 -0.56 20.00
N SER A 92 15.36 -0.20 18.74
CA SER A 92 16.40 0.78 18.43
C SER A 92 15.75 2.08 17.97
N LEU A 93 15.95 3.18 18.69
CA LEU A 93 15.28 4.45 18.36
C LEU A 93 15.83 5.11 17.09
N VAL A 94 17.13 4.97 16.82
CA VAL A 94 17.77 5.54 15.62
C VAL A 94 18.79 4.56 15.06
N LYS A 95 18.63 4.19 13.79
CA LYS A 95 19.66 3.47 13.01
C LYS A 95 20.03 4.33 11.81
N ALA A 96 21.17 5.02 11.89
CA ALA A 96 21.64 5.91 10.81
C ALA A 96 21.78 5.19 9.46
N GLY A 97 22.11 3.89 9.48
CA GLY A 97 22.22 3.06 8.26
C GLY A 97 20.90 2.80 7.52
N GLY A 98 19.74 3.02 8.15
CA GLY A 98 18.43 2.85 7.49
C GLY A 98 17.95 4.07 6.71
N ALA A 99 18.52 5.26 6.99
CA ALA A 99 18.07 6.52 6.41
C ALA A 99 18.08 6.56 4.86
N PRO A 100 19.10 6.02 4.16
CA PRO A 100 19.13 6.02 2.70
C PRO A 100 17.97 5.26 2.04
N VAL A 101 17.38 4.29 2.73
CA VAL A 101 16.24 3.49 2.23
C VAL A 101 14.91 4.12 2.66
N THR A 102 14.83 4.64 3.88
CA THR A 102 13.58 5.22 4.41
C THR A 102 13.19 6.51 3.69
N VAL A 103 14.15 7.39 3.36
CA VAL A 103 13.86 8.69 2.74
C VAL A 103 13.17 8.56 1.38
N PRO A 104 13.66 7.74 0.43
CA PRO A 104 12.99 7.52 -0.85
C PRO A 104 11.60 6.87 -0.70
N ILE A 105 11.43 5.94 0.25
CA ILE A 105 10.12 5.30 0.50
C ILE A 105 9.10 6.34 0.98
N LEU A 106 9.49 7.22 1.90
CA LEU A 106 8.62 8.31 2.37
C LEU A 106 8.26 9.28 1.23
N ALA A 107 9.24 9.66 0.41
CA ALA A 107 9.01 10.54 -0.73
C ALA A 107 8.05 9.92 -1.76
N ALA A 108 8.27 8.65 -2.13
CA ALA A 108 7.41 7.92 -3.06
C ALA A 108 6.00 7.69 -2.50
N SER A 109 5.88 7.48 -1.19
CA SER A 109 4.57 7.27 -0.53
C SER A 109 3.70 8.53 -0.50
N MET A 110 4.30 9.72 -0.64
CA MET A 110 3.62 11.02 -0.66
C MET A 110 3.44 11.59 -2.07
N MET A 111 3.69 10.79 -3.09
CA MET A 111 3.67 11.19 -4.48
C MET A 111 2.24 11.11 -5.02
N ALA A 112 1.60 12.27 -5.24
CA ALA A 112 0.25 12.35 -5.81
C ALA A 112 0.17 13.30 -7.02
N HIS A 113 1.30 13.81 -7.50
CA HIS A 113 1.36 14.92 -8.45
C HIS A 113 0.73 14.58 -9.80
N SER A 114 0.76 13.31 -10.23
CA SER A 114 0.05 12.83 -11.43
C SER A 114 -1.48 12.89 -11.27
N GLU A 115 -1.98 12.65 -10.06
CA GLU A 115 -3.41 12.51 -9.76
C GLU A 115 -4.10 13.83 -9.41
N LEU A 116 -3.33 14.81 -8.90
CA LEU A 116 -3.90 16.08 -8.43
C LEU A 116 -4.62 16.87 -9.53
N GLY A 117 -4.12 16.83 -10.77
CA GLY A 117 -4.72 17.52 -11.91
C GLY A 117 -6.12 17.00 -12.26
N PRO A 118 -6.28 15.69 -12.55
CA PRO A 118 -7.58 15.07 -12.74
C PRO A 118 -8.56 15.29 -11.57
N VAL A 119 -8.08 15.19 -10.32
CA VAL A 119 -8.90 15.43 -9.13
C VAL A 119 -9.38 16.89 -9.08
N TYR A 120 -8.51 17.86 -9.37
CA TYR A 120 -8.87 19.28 -9.43
C TYR A 120 -9.93 19.56 -10.50
N ALA A 121 -9.78 18.96 -11.69
CA ALA A 121 -10.71 19.17 -12.80
C ALA A 121 -12.13 18.69 -12.47
N ARG A 122 -12.27 17.60 -11.69
CA ARG A 122 -13.54 17.00 -11.30
C ARG A 122 -14.17 17.61 -10.04
N MET A 123 -13.46 18.49 -9.33
CA MET A 123 -13.95 19.07 -8.09
C MET A 123 -14.99 20.17 -8.35
N THR A 124 -16.19 20.01 -7.77
CA THR A 124 -17.28 21.00 -7.87
C THR A 124 -16.89 22.37 -7.30
N HIS A 125 -16.20 22.36 -6.15
CA HIS A 125 -15.82 23.55 -5.37
C HIS A 125 -14.31 23.73 -5.37
N LYS A 126 -13.74 24.23 -6.48
CA LYS A 126 -12.28 24.34 -6.67
C LYS A 126 -11.58 25.22 -5.62
N GLU A 127 -12.30 26.15 -5.02
CA GLU A 127 -11.86 27.01 -3.91
C GLU A 127 -11.43 26.23 -2.66
N HIS A 128 -11.92 24.99 -2.50
CA HIS A 128 -11.57 24.14 -1.37
C HIS A 128 -10.41 23.19 -1.67
N PHE A 129 -9.89 23.15 -2.91
CA PHE A 129 -8.93 22.15 -3.34
C PHE A 129 -7.68 22.09 -2.46
N SER A 130 -7.08 23.25 -2.17
CA SER A 130 -5.90 23.32 -1.31
C SER A 130 -6.18 22.82 0.11
N LYS A 131 -7.33 23.20 0.70
CA LYS A 131 -7.74 22.73 2.03
C LYS A 131 -7.96 21.22 2.06
N VAL A 132 -8.59 20.66 1.02
CA VAL A 132 -8.82 19.22 0.89
C VAL A 132 -7.50 18.47 0.71
N CYS A 133 -6.59 18.98 -0.11
CA CYS A 133 -5.26 18.39 -0.29
C CYS A 133 -4.49 18.36 1.03
N VAL A 134 -4.39 19.48 1.74
CA VAL A 134 -3.70 19.54 3.05
C VAL A 134 -4.32 18.56 4.04
N GLY A 135 -5.66 18.51 4.12
CA GLY A 135 -6.37 17.56 4.97
C GLY A 135 -6.07 16.09 4.61
N ALA A 136 -6.09 15.76 3.32
CA ALA A 136 -5.81 14.41 2.83
C ALA A 136 -4.35 13.99 3.10
N PHE A 137 -3.38 14.87 2.81
CA PHE A 137 -1.97 14.63 3.08
C PHE A 137 -1.67 14.50 4.58
N ALA A 138 -2.30 15.32 5.43
CA ALA A 138 -2.18 15.20 6.87
C ALA A 138 -2.77 13.88 7.39
N ALA A 139 -3.96 13.49 6.89
CA ALA A 139 -4.62 12.26 7.27
C ALA A 139 -3.80 11.01 6.88
N VAL A 140 -3.30 10.94 5.64
CA VAL A 140 -2.48 9.81 5.18
C VAL A 140 -1.13 9.76 5.91
N SER A 141 -0.51 10.91 6.17
CA SER A 141 0.75 10.97 6.93
C SER A 141 0.55 10.47 8.37
N GLY A 142 -0.52 10.91 9.02
CA GLY A 142 -0.89 10.43 10.35
C GLY A 142 -1.16 8.94 10.37
N PHE A 143 -1.86 8.42 9.36
CA PHE A 143 -2.11 6.99 9.21
C PHE A 143 -0.81 6.19 9.03
N TYR A 144 0.08 6.59 8.12
CA TYR A 144 1.37 5.92 7.92
C TYR A 144 2.24 5.96 9.16
N LEU A 145 2.29 7.10 9.85
CA LEU A 145 3.03 7.22 11.10
C LEU A 145 2.46 6.29 12.18
N ALA A 146 1.14 6.26 12.35
CA ALA A 146 0.48 5.40 13.34
C ALA A 146 0.77 3.91 13.08
N ILE A 147 0.60 3.46 11.82
CA ILE A 147 0.85 2.07 11.44
C ILE A 147 2.33 1.70 11.54
N GLY A 148 3.23 2.59 11.10
CA GLY A 148 4.67 2.37 11.17
C GLY A 148 5.18 2.28 12.61
N VAL A 149 4.77 3.23 13.47
CA VAL A 149 5.11 3.23 14.90
C VAL A 149 4.55 1.99 15.57
N MET A 150 3.28 1.67 15.34
CA MET A 150 2.65 0.48 15.93
C MET A 150 3.33 -0.81 15.48
N GLY A 151 3.57 -1.00 14.19
CA GLY A 151 4.28 -2.17 13.68
C GLY A 151 5.66 -2.32 14.32
N TYR A 152 6.39 -1.22 14.46
CA TYR A 152 7.70 -1.25 15.10
C TYR A 152 7.63 -1.49 16.62
N LEU A 153 6.64 -0.92 17.31
CA LEU A 153 6.44 -1.18 18.73
C LEU A 153 6.04 -2.63 19.00
N VAL A 154 5.27 -3.26 18.10
CA VAL A 154 4.84 -4.65 18.22
C VAL A 154 5.98 -5.63 17.92
N TYR A 155 6.66 -5.47 16.78
CA TYR A 155 7.64 -6.46 16.29
C TYR A 155 9.09 -6.09 16.55
N GLY A 156 9.38 -4.85 16.96
CA GLY A 156 10.73 -4.36 17.25
C GLY A 156 11.67 -4.49 16.05
N ASN A 157 12.92 -4.87 16.33
CA ASN A 157 13.92 -5.14 15.27
C ASN A 157 13.59 -6.32 14.35
N GLY A 158 12.58 -7.14 14.68
CA GLY A 158 12.13 -8.29 13.87
C GLY A 158 11.05 -7.93 12.84
N VAL A 159 10.72 -6.64 12.67
CA VAL A 159 9.76 -6.21 11.65
C VAL A 159 10.30 -6.50 10.24
N HIS A 160 9.47 -7.07 9.37
CA HIS A 160 9.80 -7.30 7.97
C HIS A 160 9.64 -6.00 7.16
N SER A 161 10.32 -5.91 6.02
CA SER A 161 10.17 -4.77 5.10
C SER A 161 8.74 -4.61 4.57
N ASN A 162 8.03 -5.74 4.41
CA ASN A 162 6.60 -5.75 4.17
C ASN A 162 5.87 -6.12 5.46
N LEU A 163 5.19 -5.14 6.06
CA LEU A 163 4.50 -5.33 7.34
C LEU A 163 3.36 -6.36 7.28
N LEU A 164 2.86 -6.68 6.07
CA LEU A 164 1.91 -7.78 5.86
C LEU A 164 2.47 -9.14 6.31
N ASP A 165 3.78 -9.35 6.17
CA ASP A 165 4.43 -10.61 6.52
C ASP A 165 4.44 -10.84 8.05
N ASN A 166 4.34 -9.77 8.84
CA ASN A 166 4.25 -9.85 10.29
C ASN A 166 2.83 -10.13 10.80
N VAL A 167 1.77 -9.83 10.03
CA VAL A 167 0.37 -9.97 10.48
C VAL A 167 0.03 -11.44 10.75
N GLY A 168 -0.44 -11.76 11.96
CA GLY A 168 -0.80 -13.12 12.35
C GLY A 168 0.39 -14.00 12.76
N PHE A 169 1.60 -13.44 12.89
CA PHE A 169 2.81 -14.14 13.28
C PHE A 169 3.49 -13.46 14.46
N ASP A 170 4.30 -14.21 15.21
CA ASP A 170 5.19 -13.65 16.22
C ASP A 170 6.50 -13.13 15.62
N ALA A 171 7.34 -12.49 16.47
CA ALA A 171 8.63 -11.96 16.03
C ALA A 171 9.63 -13.04 15.60
N GLN A 172 9.33 -14.32 15.85
CA GLN A 172 10.11 -15.47 15.38
C GLN A 172 9.51 -16.11 14.12
N GLY A 173 8.45 -15.52 13.54
CA GLY A 173 7.79 -16.01 12.34
C GLY A 173 6.89 -17.23 12.58
N ARG A 174 6.48 -17.50 13.82
CA ARG A 174 5.54 -18.58 14.15
C ARG A 174 4.10 -18.06 14.09
N PRO A 175 3.15 -18.83 13.53
CA PRO A 175 1.76 -18.40 13.42
C PRO A 175 1.11 -18.27 14.81
N LEU A 176 0.41 -17.17 15.03
CA LEU A 176 -0.32 -16.94 16.27
C LEU A 176 -1.61 -17.78 16.30
N PRO A 177 -1.89 -18.49 17.42
CA PRO A 177 -3.05 -19.35 17.52
C PRO A 177 -4.35 -18.54 17.39
N GLY A 178 -5.24 -18.97 16.49
CA GLY A 178 -6.56 -18.37 16.29
C GLY A 178 -6.60 -17.10 15.40
N VAL A 179 -5.45 -16.46 15.11
CA VAL A 179 -5.41 -15.20 14.35
C VAL A 179 -4.54 -15.25 13.08
N ALA A 180 -3.86 -16.37 12.79
CA ALA A 180 -3.04 -16.53 11.59
C ALA A 180 -3.81 -16.31 10.26
N TRP A 181 -5.14 -16.51 10.25
CA TRP A 181 -5.98 -16.25 9.08
C TRP A 181 -6.08 -14.75 8.72
N LEU A 182 -5.83 -13.86 9.68
CA LEU A 182 -5.82 -12.41 9.45
C LEU A 182 -4.81 -12.01 8.38
N GLN A 183 -3.69 -12.74 8.26
CA GLN A 183 -2.71 -12.47 7.21
C GLN A 183 -3.31 -12.62 5.82
N LYS A 184 -4.11 -13.69 5.60
CA LYS A 184 -4.75 -13.94 4.32
C LYS A 184 -5.82 -12.91 4.00
N LEU A 185 -6.61 -12.51 5.01
CA LEU A 185 -7.59 -11.43 4.86
C LEU A 185 -6.88 -10.11 4.51
N ALA A 186 -5.86 -9.74 5.28
CA ALA A 186 -5.07 -8.54 5.06
C ALA A 186 -4.41 -8.54 3.67
N ALA A 187 -3.89 -9.69 3.21
CA ALA A 187 -3.28 -9.85 1.90
C ALA A 187 -4.31 -9.69 0.76
N ALA A 188 -5.50 -10.29 0.89
CA ALA A 188 -6.56 -10.15 -0.09
C ALA A 188 -7.09 -8.71 -0.20
N MET A 189 -7.23 -8.02 0.94
CA MET A 189 -7.62 -6.61 0.97
C MET A 189 -6.51 -5.72 0.42
N PHE A 190 -5.25 -5.96 0.78
CA PHE A 190 -4.11 -5.22 0.26
C PHE A 190 -3.97 -5.40 -1.26
N PHE A 191 -4.13 -6.62 -1.77
CA PHE A 191 -4.23 -6.88 -3.21
C PHE A 191 -5.34 -6.05 -3.87
N SER A 192 -6.56 -6.10 -3.31
CA SER A 192 -7.70 -5.32 -3.83
C SER A 192 -7.40 -3.81 -3.87
N LYS A 193 -6.75 -3.28 -2.84
CA LYS A 193 -6.30 -1.87 -2.78
C LYS A 193 -5.28 -1.56 -3.88
N LEU A 194 -4.28 -2.43 -4.06
CA LEU A 194 -3.25 -2.23 -5.08
C LEU A 194 -3.85 -2.21 -6.49
N GLN A 195 -4.79 -3.12 -6.76
CA GLN A 195 -5.52 -3.16 -8.02
C GLN A 195 -6.35 -1.89 -8.25
N ALA A 196 -6.99 -1.37 -7.20
CA ALA A 196 -7.73 -0.10 -7.25
C ALA A 196 -6.86 1.10 -7.64
N THR A 197 -5.54 1.07 -7.38
CA THR A 197 -4.60 2.15 -7.73
C THR A 197 -4.09 2.06 -9.17
N GLN A 198 -4.12 0.88 -9.81
CA GLN A 198 -3.52 0.68 -11.13
C GLN A 198 -4.08 1.57 -12.26
N PRO A 199 -5.41 1.79 -12.38
CA PRO A 199 -5.94 2.64 -13.44
C PRO A 199 -5.39 4.08 -13.40
N PHE A 200 -5.22 4.62 -12.19
CA PHE A 200 -4.69 5.95 -11.96
C PHE A 200 -3.23 6.10 -12.41
N LEU A 201 -2.43 5.03 -12.36
CA LEU A 201 -1.04 5.05 -12.81
C LEU A 201 -0.91 4.84 -14.32
N ILE A 202 -1.71 3.92 -14.87
CA ILE A 202 -1.59 3.50 -16.27
C ILE A 202 -2.25 4.50 -17.23
N GLU A 203 -3.36 5.13 -16.86
CA GLU A 203 -4.08 6.07 -17.73
C GLU A 203 -3.23 7.30 -18.10
N PRO A 204 -2.57 8.00 -17.15
CA PRO A 204 -1.65 9.09 -17.49
C PRO A 204 -0.44 8.60 -18.30
N LEU A 205 0.06 7.39 -18.01
CA LEU A 205 1.17 6.79 -18.74
C LEU A 205 0.81 6.57 -20.22
N ALA A 206 -0.39 6.06 -20.51
CA ALA A 206 -0.88 5.86 -21.86
C ALA A 206 -0.96 7.19 -22.63
N ARG A 207 -1.52 8.23 -22.01
CA ARG A 207 -1.60 9.59 -22.59
C ARG A 207 -0.26 10.26 -22.86
N MET A 208 0.82 9.80 -22.23
CA MET A 208 2.17 10.32 -22.48
C MET A 208 2.86 9.63 -23.66
N ILE A 209 2.35 8.47 -24.09
CA ILE A 209 2.89 7.67 -25.20
C ILE A 209 2.17 8.01 -26.52
N GLU A 210 0.89 8.38 -26.46
CA GLU A 210 0.10 8.90 -27.59
C GLU A 210 0.55 10.30 -28.04
#